data_AF-A0A2W6R8L8-F1
#
_entry.id   AF-A0A2W6R8L8-F1
#
_cell.length_a   1.000
_cell.length_b   1.000
_cell.length_c   1.000
_cell.angle_alpha   90.00
_cell.angle_beta   90.00
_cell.angle_gamma   90.00
#
_symmetry.space_group_name_H-M   'P 1'
#
loop_
_entity.id
_entity.type
_entity.pdbx_description
1 polymer ?
#
loop_
_entity_poly.entity_id
_entity_poly.type
_entity_poly.pdbx_seq_one_letter_code
_entity_poly.pdbx_strand_id
1 'polypeptide(L)'
;MVASALRFGNVIGGQIVDVMKLVGGSVFITGKLLLGAAGQIELDPAYPLILWKFGSARLAIGQIPNDQLFFWFGPSVEVSQMRRNNATVYMDRNGRGHWMGAITAGTISNSIQGSNVNVPVSAALGPFSTNGGPIVVNWSYSFDRTGRRWGNQTGGVSGTTSALVRLYQKIGNGAETLVDTMTVSGDLSATYDGEPVPGQPGGTVGQTFISEYMGASKTYTDNVGGTAARTYRVEVASRSNKSVSGQSPAAESMDQRYGATSSE
;
A
#
# COMPACT_ATOMS: atom_id res chain seq x y z
N MET A 1 25.86 35.66 -52.37
CA MET A 1 26.67 35.75 -51.12
C MET A 1 25.96 34.89 -50.08
N VAL A 2 26.41 33.66 -49.83
CA VAL A 2 25.80 32.80 -48.80
C VAL A 2 26.55 33.09 -47.50
N ALA A 3 25.90 33.74 -46.54
CA ALA A 3 26.49 33.95 -45.23
C ALA A 3 26.74 32.58 -44.57
N SER A 4 28.00 32.24 -44.31
CA SER A 4 28.39 30.92 -43.79
C SER A 4 28.14 30.75 -42.28
N ALA A 5 27.94 31.84 -41.55
CA ALA A 5 27.47 31.84 -40.17
C ALA A 5 26.88 33.21 -39.77
N LEU A 6 25.78 33.20 -39.01
CA LEU A 6 25.31 34.36 -38.26
C LEU A 6 25.89 34.30 -36.84
N ARG A 7 26.48 35.40 -36.35
CA ARG A 7 27.13 35.46 -35.03
C ARG A 7 26.54 36.58 -34.19
N PHE A 8 26.37 36.31 -32.90
CA PHE A 8 26.06 37.30 -31.88
C PHE A 8 27.24 37.35 -30.92
N GLY A 9 27.74 38.55 -30.62
CA GLY A 9 28.90 38.75 -29.76
C GLY A 9 28.91 40.13 -29.12
N ASN A 10 29.82 40.34 -28.19
CA ASN A 10 30.05 41.64 -27.54
C ASN A 10 31.53 42.04 -27.68
N VAL A 11 31.85 43.32 -27.52
CA VAL A 11 33.24 43.79 -27.52
C VAL A 11 33.74 43.84 -26.07
N ILE A 12 34.76 43.02 -25.76
CA ILE A 12 35.41 42.99 -24.45
C ILE A 12 36.90 43.29 -24.66
N GLY A 13 37.42 44.36 -24.06
CA GLY A 13 38.82 44.75 -24.21
C GLY A 13 39.23 45.05 -25.67
N GLY A 14 38.30 45.53 -26.50
CA GLY A 14 38.53 45.82 -27.92
C GLY A 14 38.44 44.59 -28.84
N GLN A 15 38.18 43.39 -28.31
CA GLN A 15 37.99 42.17 -29.09
C GLN A 15 36.53 41.75 -29.12
N ILE A 16 36.06 41.29 -30.29
CA ILE A 16 34.73 40.68 -30.41
C ILE A 16 34.79 39.29 -29.79
N VAL A 17 33.91 39.05 -28.81
CA VAL A 17 33.70 37.77 -28.16
C VAL A 17 32.34 37.24 -28.60
N ASP A 18 32.36 36.17 -29.40
CA ASP A 18 31.16 35.49 -29.87
C ASP A 18 30.49 34.74 -28.69
N VAL A 19 29.19 34.92 -28.51
CA VAL A 19 28.36 34.23 -27.49
C VAL A 19 27.39 33.22 -28.09
N MET A 20 27.01 33.41 -29.36
CA MET A 20 26.14 32.50 -30.11
C MET A 20 26.49 32.52 -31.60
N LYS A 21 26.48 31.36 -32.26
CA LYS A 21 26.67 31.24 -33.71
C LYS A 21 25.70 30.23 -34.33
N LEU A 22 25.17 30.54 -35.51
CA LEU A 22 24.39 29.62 -36.34
C LEU A 22 25.31 28.99 -37.38
N VAL A 23 25.49 27.67 -37.34
CA VAL A 23 26.32 26.91 -38.29
C VAL A 23 25.54 25.70 -38.78
N GLY A 24 25.34 25.60 -40.10
CA GLY A 24 24.64 24.46 -40.71
C GLY A 24 23.23 24.22 -40.17
N GLY A 25 22.50 25.28 -39.79
CA GLY A 25 21.16 25.20 -39.20
C GLY A 25 21.12 24.94 -37.69
N SER A 26 22.27 24.68 -37.06
CA SER A 26 22.37 24.47 -35.61
C SER A 26 22.87 25.71 -34.88
N VAL A 27 22.27 26.02 -33.73
CA VAL A 27 22.72 27.08 -32.83
C VAL A 27 23.78 26.52 -31.88
N PHE A 28 24.95 27.16 -31.85
CA PHE A 28 25.99 26.93 -30.88
C PHE A 28 26.06 28.10 -29.92
N ILE A 29 26.00 27.81 -28.63
CA ILE A 29 26.16 28.80 -27.56
C ILE A 29 27.59 28.63 -27.04
N THR A 30 28.43 29.64 -27.21
CA THR A 30 29.84 29.63 -26.81
C THR A 30 30.05 30.28 -25.44
N GLY A 31 29.12 31.13 -25.01
CA GLY A 31 29.02 31.64 -23.65
C GLY A 31 27.90 30.97 -22.85
N LYS A 32 27.55 31.50 -21.68
CA LYS A 32 26.40 31.03 -20.92
C LYS A 32 25.11 31.57 -21.53
N LEU A 33 24.09 30.71 -21.65
CA LEU A 33 22.72 31.16 -21.91
C LEU A 33 21.96 31.20 -20.60
N LEU A 34 21.53 32.41 -20.21
CA LEU A 34 20.80 32.69 -18.97
C LEU A 34 19.35 33.05 -19.30
N LEU A 35 18.39 32.40 -18.67
CA LEU A 35 16.97 32.73 -18.76
C LEU A 35 16.42 33.17 -17.41
N GLY A 36 15.47 34.10 -17.46
CA GLY A 36 14.89 34.76 -16.28
C GLY A 36 15.68 36.00 -15.87
N ALA A 37 15.00 36.98 -15.25
CA ALA A 37 15.59 38.28 -14.91
C ALA A 37 16.83 38.18 -14.00
N ALA A 38 16.94 37.09 -13.23
CA ALA A 38 18.08 36.80 -12.37
C ALA A 38 18.97 35.64 -12.87
N GLY A 39 18.79 35.16 -14.11
CA GLY A 39 19.52 34.00 -14.63
C GLY A 39 19.18 32.72 -13.87
N GLN A 40 17.89 32.49 -13.63
CA GLN A 40 17.36 31.37 -12.86
C GLN A 40 17.53 30.04 -13.59
N ILE A 41 17.59 30.05 -14.92
CA ILE A 41 17.93 28.89 -15.73
C ILE A 41 19.24 29.21 -16.45
N GLU A 42 20.19 28.28 -16.40
CA GLU A 42 21.51 28.45 -17.00
C GLU A 42 21.89 27.21 -17.82
N LEU A 43 22.35 27.46 -19.03
CA LEU A 43 23.06 26.50 -19.88
C LEU A 43 24.50 27.00 -20.00
N ASP A 44 25.43 26.28 -19.38
CA ASP A 44 26.85 26.61 -19.38
C ASP A 44 27.57 25.65 -20.33
N PRO A 45 28.20 26.11 -21.43
CA PRO A 45 28.89 25.23 -22.37
C PRO A 45 30.08 24.49 -21.75
N ALA A 46 30.57 24.89 -20.57
CA ALA A 46 31.55 24.13 -19.80
C ALA A 46 30.98 22.80 -19.28
N TYR A 47 29.66 22.66 -19.17
CA TYR A 47 28.98 21.50 -18.63
C TYR A 47 27.79 21.08 -19.51
N PRO A 48 27.66 19.82 -19.94
CA PRO A 48 26.51 19.37 -20.72
C PRO A 48 25.27 19.17 -19.82
N LEU A 49 24.77 20.23 -19.20
CA LEU A 49 23.65 20.21 -18.26
C LEU A 49 22.80 21.47 -18.31
N ILE A 50 21.59 21.35 -17.76
CA ILE A 50 20.68 22.46 -17.46
C ILE A 50 20.66 22.68 -15.96
N LEU A 51 20.87 23.93 -15.55
CA LEU A 51 20.87 24.34 -14.15
C LEU A 51 19.68 25.25 -13.86
N TRP A 52 18.94 24.97 -12.78
CA TRP A 52 17.94 25.87 -12.20
C TRP A 52 18.40 26.36 -10.82
N LYS A 53 18.22 27.66 -10.55
CA LYS A 53 18.57 28.32 -9.29
C LYS A 53 17.30 28.76 -8.56
N PHE A 54 17.16 28.32 -7.31
CA PHE A 54 16.03 28.59 -6.41
C PHE A 54 16.50 29.32 -5.15
N GLY A 55 17.19 30.45 -5.30
CA GLY A 55 17.80 31.16 -4.18
C GLY A 55 18.88 30.32 -3.48
N SER A 56 18.52 29.69 -2.34
CA SER A 56 19.41 28.86 -1.54
C SER A 56 19.56 27.41 -2.05
N ALA A 57 18.83 27.01 -3.10
CA ALA A 57 18.92 25.68 -3.69
C ALA A 57 19.21 25.72 -5.20
N ARG A 58 19.71 24.61 -5.75
CA ARG A 58 19.93 24.40 -7.19
C ARG A 58 19.45 23.02 -7.61
N LEU A 59 18.97 22.92 -8.85
CA LEU A 59 18.69 21.67 -9.55
C LEU A 59 19.57 21.61 -10.79
N ALA A 60 20.30 20.51 -10.98
CA ALA A 60 21.07 20.24 -12.18
C ALA A 60 20.58 18.94 -12.82
N ILE A 61 20.34 18.98 -14.13
CA ILE A 61 19.96 17.81 -14.94
C ILE A 61 20.87 17.76 -16.16
N GLY A 62 21.56 16.64 -16.37
CA GLY A 62 22.53 16.44 -17.44
C GLY A 62 23.85 15.90 -16.90
N GLN A 63 24.94 16.00 -17.66
CA GLN A 63 26.21 15.41 -17.23
C GLN A 63 26.89 16.27 -16.17
N ILE A 64 26.72 15.88 -14.90
CA ILE A 64 27.38 16.53 -13.76
C ILE A 64 28.78 15.91 -13.60
N PRO A 65 29.85 16.72 -13.39
CA PRO A 65 31.23 16.22 -13.46
C PRO A 65 31.59 15.15 -12.43
N ASN A 66 30.89 15.10 -11.31
CA ASN A 66 31.28 14.33 -10.15
C ASN A 66 30.27 13.23 -9.86
N ASP A 67 30.78 12.14 -9.27
CA ASP A 67 30.01 11.00 -8.79
C ASP A 67 29.07 10.37 -9.83
N GLN A 68 29.36 10.60 -11.12
CA GLN A 68 28.57 10.13 -12.27
C GLN A 68 27.09 10.53 -12.18
N LEU A 69 26.81 11.70 -11.63
CA LEU A 69 25.45 12.19 -11.44
C LEU A 69 24.82 12.65 -12.76
N PHE A 70 23.53 12.37 -12.94
CA PHE A 70 22.75 12.98 -14.03
C PHE A 70 21.57 13.84 -13.54
N PHE A 71 21.18 13.67 -12.28
CA PHE A 71 20.19 14.49 -11.59
C PHE A 71 20.75 14.85 -10.22
N TRP A 72 20.68 16.11 -9.84
CA TRP A 72 21.13 16.60 -8.53
C TRP A 72 20.28 17.77 -8.07
N PHE A 73 19.78 17.68 -6.84
CA PHE A 73 19.08 18.76 -6.17
C PHE A 73 19.67 18.94 -4.78
N GLY A 74 19.98 20.17 -4.39
CA GLY A 74 20.63 20.44 -3.12
C GLY A 74 20.89 21.93 -2.87
N PRO A 75 21.76 22.27 -1.90
CA PRO A 75 22.10 23.65 -1.57
C PRO A 75 22.76 24.38 -2.75
N SER A 76 22.72 25.71 -2.73
CA SER A 76 23.29 26.52 -3.81
C SER A 76 24.82 26.46 -3.81
N VAL A 77 25.36 25.50 -4.57
CA VAL A 77 26.80 25.28 -4.78
C VAL A 77 27.13 25.32 -6.27
N GLU A 78 28.40 25.57 -6.59
CA GLU A 78 28.87 25.52 -7.98
C GLU A 78 28.81 24.10 -8.55
N VAL A 79 28.61 23.97 -9.87
CA VAL A 79 28.47 22.67 -10.56
C VAL A 79 29.65 21.74 -10.26
N SER A 80 30.86 22.31 -10.18
CA SER A 80 32.08 21.58 -9.84
C SER A 80 32.09 21.00 -8.42
N GLN A 81 31.23 21.49 -7.51
CA GLN A 81 31.09 21.08 -6.12
C GLN A 81 29.86 20.21 -5.86
N MET A 82 28.99 19.99 -6.84
CA MET A 82 27.87 19.06 -6.71
C MET A 82 28.41 17.64 -6.48
N ARG A 83 28.01 17.01 -5.38
CA ARG A 83 28.43 15.68 -4.94
C ARG A 83 27.23 14.91 -4.39
N ARG A 84 27.34 13.60 -4.25
CA ARG A 84 26.32 12.79 -3.56
C ARG A 84 26.14 13.21 -2.10
N ASN A 85 27.24 13.50 -1.41
CA ASN A 85 27.25 13.77 0.03
C ASN A 85 26.62 15.12 0.42
N ASN A 86 26.46 16.03 -0.53
CA ASN A 86 25.82 17.34 -0.32
C ASN A 86 24.52 17.50 -1.10
N ALA A 87 24.02 16.45 -1.76
CA ALA A 87 22.73 16.47 -2.42
C ALA A 87 21.59 16.16 -1.44
N THR A 88 20.47 16.86 -1.60
CA THR A 88 19.19 16.47 -1.01
C THR A 88 18.57 15.31 -1.80
N VAL A 89 18.62 15.38 -3.14
CA VAL A 89 18.17 14.31 -4.04
C VAL A 89 19.21 14.13 -5.14
N TYR A 90 19.57 12.91 -5.50
CA TYR A 90 20.44 12.65 -6.63
C TYR A 90 20.10 11.36 -7.36
N MET A 91 20.52 11.27 -8.62
CA MET A 91 20.60 10.01 -9.37
C MET A 91 21.94 9.94 -10.09
N ASP A 92 22.55 8.76 -10.06
CA ASP A 92 23.77 8.44 -10.79
C ASP A 92 23.50 7.62 -12.06
N ARG A 93 24.47 7.63 -12.98
CA ARG A 93 24.41 6.89 -14.25
C ARG A 93 24.50 5.37 -14.09
N ASN A 94 24.72 4.86 -12.88
CA ASN A 94 24.71 3.43 -12.56
C ASN A 94 23.35 2.98 -11.97
N GLY A 95 22.33 3.85 -11.98
CA GLY A 95 21.00 3.54 -11.48
C GLY A 95 20.83 3.65 -9.97
N ARG A 96 21.81 4.21 -9.23
CA ARG A 96 21.65 4.51 -7.80
C ARG A 96 21.04 5.89 -7.63
N GLY A 97 20.06 6.01 -6.76
CA GLY A 97 19.43 7.28 -6.42
C GLY A 97 19.29 7.44 -4.91
N HIS A 98 19.31 8.70 -4.47
CA HIS A 98 18.96 9.09 -3.11
C HIS A 98 17.84 10.10 -3.18
N TRP A 99 16.81 9.88 -2.38
CA TRP A 99 15.64 10.76 -2.29
C TRP A 99 15.45 11.12 -0.81
N MET A 100 15.53 12.41 -0.48
CA MET A 100 15.12 12.92 0.83
C MET A 100 13.61 13.16 0.83
N GLY A 101 12.91 12.30 1.54
CA GLY A 101 11.46 12.20 1.59
C GLY A 101 11.17 10.71 1.70
N ALA A 102 10.52 10.29 2.77
CA ALA A 102 10.27 8.87 3.05
C ALA A 102 9.57 8.22 1.84
N ILE A 103 10.35 7.59 0.95
CA ILE A 103 9.84 6.50 0.16
C ILE A 103 9.67 5.40 1.20
N THR A 104 8.44 5.12 1.61
CA THR A 104 8.10 3.89 2.33
C THR A 104 8.25 2.72 1.34
N ALA A 105 9.47 2.48 0.87
CA ALA A 105 9.89 1.29 0.16
C ALA A 105 10.62 0.46 1.21
N GLY A 106 9.95 -0.56 1.73
CA GLY A 106 10.44 -1.34 2.85
C GLY A 106 9.37 -2.09 3.63
N THR A 107 8.08 -1.83 3.39
CA THR A 107 7.02 -2.58 4.09
C THR A 107 7.00 -4.02 3.60
N ILE A 108 7.50 -4.92 4.45
CA ILE A 108 7.32 -6.36 4.27
C ILE A 108 5.87 -6.64 4.65
N SER A 109 5.01 -6.82 3.64
CA SER A 109 3.61 -7.19 3.86
C SER A 109 3.35 -8.63 3.42
N ASN A 110 2.56 -9.35 4.22
CA ASN A 110 2.08 -10.68 3.89
C ASN A 110 0.61 -10.77 4.29
N SER A 111 -0.20 -11.51 3.54
CA SER A 111 -1.60 -11.76 3.89
C SER A 111 -2.03 -13.22 3.71
N ILE A 112 -3.00 -13.65 4.52
CA ILE A 112 -3.65 -14.96 4.44
C ILE A 112 -5.15 -14.78 4.62
N GLN A 113 -5.94 -15.58 3.89
CA GLN A 113 -7.39 -15.66 4.04
C GLN A 113 -7.85 -17.11 3.88
N GLY A 114 -8.79 -17.55 4.71
CA GLY A 114 -9.49 -18.82 4.60
C GLY A 114 -11.00 -18.62 4.56
N SER A 115 -11.70 -19.57 3.94
CA SER A 115 -13.16 -19.51 3.73
C SER A 115 -13.95 -20.75 4.17
N ASN A 116 -13.31 -21.69 4.86
CA ASN A 116 -13.96 -22.93 5.28
C ASN A 116 -14.96 -22.66 6.40
N VAL A 117 -16.18 -23.20 6.30
CA VAL A 117 -17.27 -22.99 7.26
C VAL A 117 -17.24 -23.92 8.47
N ASN A 118 -16.40 -24.98 8.44
CA ASN A 118 -16.18 -25.88 9.57
C ASN A 118 -15.49 -25.17 10.73
N VAL A 119 -15.79 -25.61 11.96
CA VAL A 119 -15.20 -25.07 13.18
C VAL A 119 -14.85 -26.24 14.11
N PRO A 120 -13.62 -26.32 14.66
CA PRO A 120 -12.55 -25.33 14.54
C PRO A 120 -11.86 -25.34 13.18
N VAL A 121 -11.32 -24.18 12.77
CA VAL A 121 -10.50 -24.06 11.55
C VAL A 121 -9.46 -22.96 11.69
N SER A 122 -8.34 -23.08 10.97
CA SER A 122 -7.27 -22.08 11.02
C SER A 122 -6.63 -21.81 9.67
N ALA A 123 -5.97 -20.66 9.55
CA ALA A 123 -5.10 -20.30 8.44
C ALA A 123 -3.81 -19.66 8.96
N ALA A 124 -2.68 -20.03 8.38
CA ALA A 124 -1.36 -19.59 8.80
C ALA A 124 -0.70 -18.69 7.76
N LEU A 125 -0.09 -17.61 8.24
CA LEU A 125 0.65 -16.60 7.50
C LEU A 125 2.15 -16.73 7.79
N GLY A 126 2.95 -17.03 6.78
CA GLY A 126 4.41 -17.13 6.89
C GLY A 126 4.94 -18.57 6.76
N PRO A 127 6.24 -18.79 7.05
CA PRO A 127 7.17 -17.84 7.67
C PRO A 127 7.60 -16.70 6.74
N PHE A 128 7.84 -15.51 7.31
CA PHE A 128 8.45 -14.38 6.61
C PHE A 128 9.59 -13.76 7.41
N SER A 129 10.62 -13.27 6.71
CA SER A 129 11.74 -12.53 7.29
C SER A 129 11.31 -11.14 7.76
N THR A 130 11.96 -10.63 8.79
CA THR A 130 11.71 -9.29 9.38
C THR A 130 13.02 -8.51 9.46
N ASN A 131 12.93 -7.18 9.33
CA ASN A 131 14.07 -6.27 9.51
C ASN A 131 14.34 -5.95 10.99
N GLY A 132 13.56 -6.54 11.90
CA GLY A 132 13.72 -6.41 13.36
C GLY A 132 12.93 -5.25 13.98
N GLY A 133 12.14 -4.53 13.19
CA GLY A 133 11.18 -3.54 13.66
C GLY A 133 9.88 -4.18 14.20
N PRO A 134 8.99 -3.38 14.80
CA PRO A 134 7.68 -3.85 15.24
C PRO A 134 6.83 -4.33 14.06
N ILE A 135 6.12 -5.45 14.23
CA ILE A 135 5.24 -5.99 13.18
C ILE A 135 3.80 -5.74 13.58
N VAL A 136 3.06 -5.04 12.74
CA VAL A 136 1.62 -4.80 12.90
C VAL A 136 0.86 -5.90 12.18
N VAL A 137 -0.01 -6.60 12.89
CA VAL A 137 -0.87 -7.66 12.36
C VAL A 137 -2.32 -7.24 12.48
N ASN A 138 -2.96 -7.01 11.34
CA ASN A 138 -4.39 -6.78 11.24
C ASN A 138 -5.08 -8.08 10.88
N TRP A 139 -5.99 -8.54 11.72
CA TRP A 139 -6.68 -9.82 11.52
C TRP A 139 -8.18 -9.65 11.70
N SER A 140 -8.93 -10.49 11.00
CA SER A 140 -10.38 -10.32 10.90
C SER A 140 -11.09 -11.65 10.77
N TYR A 141 -12.39 -11.58 11.06
CA TYR A 141 -13.33 -12.66 10.90
C TYR A 141 -14.68 -12.08 10.45
N SER A 142 -15.34 -12.77 9.53
CA SER A 142 -16.74 -12.53 9.17
C SER A 142 -17.44 -13.85 8.92
N PHE A 143 -18.73 -13.87 9.21
CA PHE A 143 -19.61 -14.99 8.91
C PHE A 143 -20.98 -14.46 8.53
N ASP A 144 -21.52 -15.02 7.45
CA ASP A 144 -22.81 -14.72 6.89
C ASP A 144 -23.59 -16.02 6.76
N ARG A 145 -24.85 -16.02 7.20
CA ARG A 145 -25.78 -17.13 7.00
C ARG A 145 -27.12 -16.63 6.56
N THR A 146 -27.64 -17.20 5.48
CA THR A 146 -28.97 -16.89 4.96
C THR A 146 -29.78 -18.16 4.77
N GLY A 147 -31.09 -18.06 4.93
CA GLY A 147 -31.97 -19.22 4.84
C GLY A 147 -33.43 -18.86 4.84
N ARG A 148 -34.27 -19.90 4.83
CA ARG A 148 -35.73 -19.78 4.85
C ARG A 148 -36.34 -20.76 5.84
N ARG A 149 -37.53 -20.44 6.32
CA ARG A 149 -38.40 -21.32 7.12
C ARG A 149 -39.83 -21.21 6.64
N TRP A 150 -40.59 -22.30 6.73
CA TRP A 150 -42.02 -22.28 6.46
C TRP A 150 -42.81 -21.59 7.58
N GLY A 151 -43.82 -20.80 7.20
CA GLY A 151 -44.65 -20.04 8.14
C GLY A 151 -43.94 -18.85 8.79
N ASN A 152 -44.64 -18.19 9.72
CA ASN A 152 -44.10 -17.09 10.51
C ASN A 152 -43.26 -17.63 11.69
N GLN A 153 -41.93 -17.45 11.60
CA GLN A 153 -40.96 -17.91 12.60
C GLN A 153 -40.21 -16.75 13.26
N THR A 154 -40.66 -15.51 13.09
CA THR A 154 -39.98 -14.32 13.62
C THR A 154 -39.87 -14.34 15.16
N GLY A 155 -40.90 -14.86 15.84
CA GLY A 155 -40.89 -15.07 17.30
C GLY A 155 -40.15 -16.33 17.78
N GLY A 156 -39.69 -17.18 16.86
CA GLY A 156 -39.02 -18.44 17.15
C GLY A 156 -37.49 -18.40 17.03
N VAL A 157 -36.92 -17.19 16.93
CA VAL A 157 -35.47 -16.96 16.91
C VAL A 157 -34.94 -16.97 18.35
N SER A 158 -33.91 -17.78 18.62
CA SER A 158 -33.32 -17.90 19.96
C SER A 158 -31.81 -18.17 19.92
N GLY A 159 -31.13 -18.02 21.07
CA GLY A 159 -29.69 -18.23 21.20
C GLY A 159 -28.87 -16.98 20.87
N THR A 160 -27.57 -17.18 20.61
CA THR A 160 -26.60 -16.10 20.37
C THR A 160 -25.80 -16.33 19.10
N THR A 161 -25.54 -15.24 18.39
CA THR A 161 -24.63 -15.18 17.25
C THR A 161 -23.27 -14.70 17.75
N SER A 162 -22.32 -15.63 17.92
CA SER A 162 -20.98 -15.28 18.42
C SER A 162 -19.89 -16.24 17.92
N ALA A 163 -18.65 -15.77 17.90
CA ALA A 163 -17.48 -16.59 17.60
C ALA A 163 -16.29 -16.22 18.50
N LEU A 164 -15.43 -17.19 18.80
CA LEU A 164 -14.14 -16.96 19.44
C LEU A 164 -13.03 -17.18 18.41
N VAL A 165 -12.27 -16.12 18.12
CA VAL A 165 -11.15 -16.15 17.19
C VAL A 165 -9.86 -15.91 17.97
N ARG A 166 -8.81 -16.66 17.66
CA ARG A 166 -7.53 -16.64 18.35
C ARG A 166 -6.41 -16.33 17.36
N LEU A 167 -5.47 -15.50 17.78
CA LEU A 167 -4.24 -15.21 17.05
C LEU A 167 -3.07 -15.86 17.77
N TYR A 168 -2.36 -16.71 17.04
CA TYR A 168 -1.13 -17.32 17.51
C TYR A 168 0.08 -16.76 16.78
N GLN A 169 1.23 -16.77 17.44
CA GLN A 169 2.51 -16.35 16.91
C GLN A 169 3.54 -17.46 17.08
N LYS A 170 4.40 -17.63 16.07
CA LYS A 170 5.62 -18.42 16.16
C LYS A 170 6.81 -17.59 15.70
N ILE A 171 7.89 -17.63 16.49
CA ILE A 171 9.14 -16.92 16.23
C ILE A 171 10.24 -17.94 15.91
N GLY A 172 10.76 -17.92 14.68
CA GLY A 172 11.75 -18.86 14.18
C GLY A 172 11.30 -20.32 14.37
N ASN A 173 12.12 -21.11 15.07
CA ASN A 173 11.84 -22.51 15.39
C ASN A 173 11.17 -22.71 16.75
N GLY A 174 10.75 -21.63 17.43
CA GLY A 174 10.09 -21.69 18.73
C GLY A 174 8.71 -22.37 18.68
N ALA A 175 8.13 -22.60 19.86
CA ALA A 175 6.75 -23.05 19.97
C ALA A 175 5.78 -21.95 19.52
N GLU A 176 4.61 -22.37 19.03
CA GLU A 176 3.52 -21.45 18.75
C GLU A 176 2.84 -21.04 20.07
N THR A 177 2.61 -19.75 20.26
CA THR A 177 2.00 -19.18 21.47
C THR A 177 0.75 -18.39 21.11
N LEU A 178 -0.27 -18.46 21.98
CA LEU A 178 -1.45 -17.60 21.86
C LEU A 178 -1.07 -16.17 22.27
N VAL A 179 -1.22 -15.21 21.36
CA VAL A 179 -0.84 -13.81 21.58
C VAL A 179 -2.03 -12.87 21.69
N ASP A 180 -3.17 -13.22 21.11
CA ASP A 180 -4.38 -12.41 21.24
C ASP A 180 -5.67 -13.21 20.99
N THR A 181 -6.80 -12.69 21.50
CA THR A 181 -8.14 -13.24 21.31
C THR A 181 -9.15 -12.16 20.93
N MET A 182 -10.15 -12.56 20.16
CA MET A 182 -11.25 -11.72 19.71
C MET A 182 -12.56 -12.50 19.84
N THR A 183 -13.44 -12.02 20.72
CA THR A 183 -14.85 -12.45 20.75
C THR A 183 -15.63 -11.60 19.76
N VAL A 184 -16.21 -12.24 18.76
CA VAL A 184 -17.04 -11.60 17.74
C VAL A 184 -18.49 -11.83 18.10
N SER A 185 -19.27 -10.76 18.14
CA SER A 185 -20.72 -10.81 18.32
C SER A 185 -21.42 -10.36 17.05
N GLY A 186 -22.61 -10.89 16.82
CA GLY A 186 -23.45 -10.50 15.71
C GLY A 186 -24.92 -10.66 16.04
N ASP A 187 -25.76 -10.65 15.01
CA ASP A 187 -27.19 -10.87 15.17
C ASP A 187 -27.84 -11.51 13.94
N LEU A 188 -29.08 -11.97 14.12
CA LEU A 188 -29.94 -12.53 13.09
C LEU A 188 -31.18 -11.64 12.91
N SER A 189 -31.41 -11.23 11.67
CA SER A 189 -32.67 -10.64 11.22
C SER A 189 -33.59 -11.73 10.66
N ALA A 190 -34.86 -11.69 11.05
CA ALA A 190 -35.89 -12.59 10.54
C ALA A 190 -37.10 -11.77 10.05
N THR A 191 -37.51 -11.99 8.81
CA THR A 191 -38.62 -11.27 8.17
C THR A 191 -39.63 -12.25 7.61
N TYR A 192 -40.90 -12.09 7.99
CA TYR A 192 -41.99 -12.94 7.52
C TYR A 192 -42.65 -12.34 6.28
N ASP A 193 -42.87 -13.19 5.28
CA ASP A 193 -43.68 -12.93 4.08
C ASP A 193 -44.90 -13.87 4.12
N GLY A 194 -46.10 -13.28 4.12
CA GLY A 194 -47.37 -13.97 4.28
C GLY A 194 -47.96 -14.55 3.00
N GLU A 195 -47.29 -14.39 1.86
CA GLU A 195 -47.80 -14.88 0.58
C GLU A 195 -47.68 -16.41 0.47
N PRO A 196 -48.74 -17.13 0.02
CA PRO A 196 -48.67 -18.57 -0.21
C PRO A 196 -47.55 -18.94 -1.19
N VAL A 197 -46.76 -19.97 -0.85
CA VAL A 197 -45.61 -20.40 -1.65
C VAL A 197 -45.81 -21.83 -2.14
N PRO A 198 -45.54 -22.14 -3.43
CA PRO A 198 -45.57 -23.51 -3.92
C PRO A 198 -44.63 -24.44 -3.14
N GLY A 199 -45.09 -25.65 -2.83
CA GLY A 199 -44.31 -26.64 -2.06
C GLY A 199 -44.37 -26.46 -0.53
N GLN A 200 -45.20 -25.54 -0.05
CA GLN A 200 -45.46 -25.30 1.37
C GLN A 200 -46.17 -26.50 2.04
N PRO A 201 -45.72 -26.95 3.24
CA PRO A 201 -46.42 -27.94 4.04
C PRO A 201 -47.82 -27.48 4.44
N GLY A 202 -48.78 -28.41 4.45
CA GLY A 202 -50.14 -28.15 4.92
C GLY A 202 -50.17 -27.60 6.35
N GLY A 203 -50.99 -26.58 6.58
CA GLY A 203 -51.09 -25.90 7.88
C GLY A 203 -50.08 -24.77 8.11
N THR A 204 -49.28 -24.42 7.11
CA THR A 204 -48.46 -23.20 7.12
C THR A 204 -48.90 -22.25 5.99
N VAL A 205 -48.74 -20.95 6.20
CA VAL A 205 -48.90 -19.90 5.16
C VAL A 205 -47.64 -19.05 5.15
N GLY A 206 -47.10 -18.75 3.97
CA GLY A 206 -45.93 -17.88 3.86
C GLY A 206 -44.61 -18.53 4.27
N GLN A 207 -43.57 -17.70 4.32
CA GLN A 207 -42.20 -18.09 4.66
C GLN A 207 -41.49 -16.98 5.44
N THR A 208 -40.56 -17.37 6.31
CA THR A 208 -39.67 -16.45 7.02
C THR A 208 -38.28 -16.51 6.40
N PHE A 209 -37.74 -15.36 6.03
CA PHE A 209 -36.37 -15.20 5.57
C PHE A 209 -35.47 -14.87 6.75
N ILE A 210 -34.29 -15.49 6.79
CA ILE A 210 -33.29 -15.22 7.83
C ILE A 210 -32.00 -14.72 7.20
N SER A 211 -31.39 -13.74 7.85
CA SER A 211 -30.06 -13.22 7.54
C SER A 211 -29.32 -13.01 8.85
N GLU A 212 -28.23 -13.74 9.04
CA GLU A 212 -27.39 -13.67 10.23
C GLU A 212 -25.98 -13.25 9.84
N TYR A 213 -25.45 -12.28 10.59
CA TYR A 213 -24.13 -11.73 10.35
C TYR A 213 -23.38 -11.54 11.66
N MET A 214 -22.10 -11.89 11.65
CA MET A 214 -21.13 -11.46 12.66
C MET A 214 -19.80 -11.14 11.99
N GLY A 215 -19.14 -10.09 12.43
CA GLY A 215 -17.82 -9.75 11.92
C GLY A 215 -17.09 -8.75 12.80
N ALA A 216 -15.79 -8.92 12.89
CA ALA A 216 -14.90 -7.99 13.58
C ALA A 216 -13.48 -8.09 13.03
N SER A 217 -12.70 -7.05 13.31
CA SER A 217 -11.27 -7.02 13.09
C SER A 217 -10.56 -6.50 14.32
N LYS A 218 -9.28 -6.85 14.44
CA LYS A 218 -8.42 -6.42 15.53
C LYS A 218 -6.99 -6.24 15.03
N THR A 219 -6.27 -5.34 15.69
CA THR A 219 -4.85 -5.09 15.43
C THR A 219 -4.03 -5.60 16.60
N TYR A 220 -3.01 -6.39 16.31
CA TYR A 220 -1.98 -6.82 17.25
C TYR A 220 -0.63 -6.24 16.81
N THR A 221 0.15 -5.72 17.77
CA THR A 221 1.50 -5.22 17.50
C THR A 221 2.52 -6.12 18.19
N ASP A 222 3.33 -6.82 17.40
CA ASP A 222 4.49 -7.55 17.89
C ASP A 222 5.64 -6.57 18.15
N ASN A 223 5.94 -6.33 19.42
CA ASN A 223 7.05 -5.48 19.87
C ASN A 223 8.31 -6.28 20.26
N VAL A 224 8.31 -7.61 20.09
CA VAL A 224 9.43 -8.47 20.52
C VAL A 224 10.72 -8.16 19.74
N GLY A 225 10.60 -7.63 18.52
CA GLY A 225 11.72 -7.21 17.67
C GLY A 225 12.60 -8.37 17.17
N GLY A 226 13.75 -8.03 16.58
CA GLY A 226 14.76 -8.99 16.12
C GLY A 226 14.47 -9.66 14.76
N THR A 227 15.48 -10.27 14.15
CA THR A 227 15.45 -10.70 12.73
C THR A 227 14.90 -12.10 12.48
N ALA A 228 14.47 -12.81 13.54
CA ALA A 228 13.94 -14.17 13.41
C ALA A 228 12.60 -14.19 12.65
N ALA A 229 12.43 -15.15 11.73
CA ALA A 229 11.22 -15.23 10.92
C ALA A 229 9.94 -15.34 11.76
N ARG A 230 8.85 -14.70 11.31
CA ARG A 230 7.55 -14.74 11.98
C ARG A 230 6.55 -15.59 11.23
N THR A 231 5.70 -16.28 11.97
CA THR A 231 4.49 -16.92 11.47
C THR A 231 3.33 -16.53 12.38
N TYR A 232 2.20 -16.16 11.78
CA TYR A 232 0.96 -15.85 12.50
C TYR A 232 -0.14 -16.81 12.08
N ARG A 233 -0.90 -17.38 13.01
CA ARG A 233 -2.02 -18.26 12.69
C ARG A 233 -3.30 -17.71 13.30
N VAL A 234 -4.30 -17.51 12.45
CA VAL A 234 -5.66 -17.16 12.87
C VAL A 234 -6.46 -18.45 12.97
N GLU A 235 -7.12 -18.64 14.11
CA GLU A 235 -7.97 -19.80 14.41
C GLU A 235 -9.37 -19.32 14.77
N VAL A 236 -10.37 -19.84 14.06
CA VAL A 236 -11.76 -19.80 14.50
C VAL A 236 -11.95 -20.98 15.45
N ALA A 237 -11.90 -20.71 16.76
CA ALA A 237 -11.90 -21.74 17.79
C ALA A 237 -13.31 -22.27 18.08
N SER A 238 -14.30 -21.39 18.09
CA SER A 238 -15.71 -21.75 18.25
C SER A 238 -16.62 -20.76 17.55
N ARG A 239 -17.83 -21.22 17.20
CA ARG A 239 -18.90 -20.40 16.62
C ARG A 239 -20.25 -20.90 17.13
N SER A 240 -21.11 -19.98 17.52
CA SER A 240 -22.50 -20.18 17.89
C SER A 240 -23.38 -19.36 16.96
N ASN A 241 -24.42 -19.99 16.43
CA ASN A 241 -25.40 -19.36 15.56
C ASN A 241 -26.77 -19.38 16.26
N LYS A 242 -27.62 -18.39 15.99
CA LYS A 242 -29.00 -18.40 16.47
C LYS A 242 -29.79 -19.57 15.90
N SER A 243 -30.61 -20.19 16.73
CA SER A 243 -31.57 -21.20 16.28
C SER A 243 -32.84 -20.53 15.78
N VAL A 244 -33.42 -21.08 14.72
CA VAL A 244 -34.69 -20.60 14.15
C VAL A 244 -35.60 -21.80 13.99
N SER A 245 -36.77 -21.73 14.63
CA SER A 245 -37.79 -22.78 14.60
C SER A 245 -38.35 -23.02 13.20
N GLY A 246 -39.12 -24.11 13.07
CA GLY A 246 -39.80 -24.48 11.84
C GLY A 246 -38.93 -25.26 10.86
N GLN A 247 -39.59 -25.87 9.89
CA GLN A 247 -38.91 -26.61 8.83
C GLN A 247 -38.33 -25.66 7.78
N SER A 248 -37.16 -26.00 7.26
CA SER A 248 -36.55 -25.26 6.16
C SER A 248 -36.87 -25.92 4.81
N PRO A 249 -37.24 -25.13 3.78
CA PRO A 249 -37.44 -25.65 2.43
C PRO A 249 -36.15 -26.05 1.72
N ALA A 250 -34.98 -25.58 2.20
CA ALA A 250 -33.69 -25.79 1.56
C ALA A 250 -32.55 -25.73 2.57
N ALA A 251 -31.36 -26.17 2.17
CA ALA A 251 -30.16 -25.94 2.96
C ALA A 251 -29.89 -24.43 3.11
N GLU A 252 -29.37 -24.04 4.26
CA GLU A 252 -28.94 -22.67 4.50
C GLU A 252 -27.64 -22.38 3.75
N SER A 253 -27.51 -21.17 3.23
CA SER A 253 -26.28 -20.68 2.62
C SER A 253 -25.41 -20.07 3.71
N MET A 254 -24.15 -20.49 3.78
CA MET A 254 -23.18 -20.01 4.77
C MET A 254 -21.89 -19.59 4.06
N ASP A 255 -21.38 -18.41 4.41
CA ASP A 255 -20.06 -17.93 4.02
C ASP A 255 -19.29 -17.58 5.31
N GLN A 256 -18.03 -18.00 5.39
CA GLN A 256 -17.14 -17.66 6.49
C GLN A 256 -15.86 -17.11 5.90
N ARG A 257 -15.28 -16.06 6.48
CA ARG A 257 -13.96 -15.56 6.12
C ARG A 257 -13.15 -15.25 7.36
N TYR A 258 -11.88 -15.63 7.35
CA TYR A 258 -10.95 -15.32 8.42
C TYR A 258 -9.56 -15.13 7.82
N GLY A 259 -8.76 -14.23 8.39
CA GLY A 259 -7.46 -13.93 7.82
C GLY A 259 -6.66 -12.94 8.63
N ALA A 260 -5.42 -12.75 8.20
CA ALA A 260 -4.50 -11.78 8.76
C ALA A 260 -3.64 -11.16 7.67
N THR A 261 -3.30 -9.90 7.86
CA THR A 261 -2.31 -9.16 7.09
C THR A 261 -1.28 -8.61 8.06
N SER A 262 -0.01 -8.92 7.84
CA SER A 262 1.11 -8.35 8.60
C SER A 262 1.80 -7.27 7.78
N SER A 263 2.32 -6.25 8.45
CA SER A 263 3.21 -5.23 7.90
C SER A 263 4.28 -4.85 8.91
N GLU A 264 5.51 -4.70 8.46
CA GLU A 264 6.63 -4.08 9.19
C GLU A 264 6.97 -2.72 8.60
#